data_AF-A0A958RKX1-F1
#
_entry.id   AF-A0A958RKX1-F1
#
_cell.length_a   1.000
_cell.length_b   1.000
_cell.length_c   1.000
_cell.angle_alpha   90.00
_cell.angle_beta   90.00
_cell.angle_gamma   90.00
#
_symmetry.space_group_name_H-M   'P 1'
#
loop_
_entity.id
_entity.type
_entity.pdbx_description
1 polymer ?
#
loop_
_entity_poly.entity_id
_entity_poly.type
_entity_poly.pdbx_seq_one_letter_code
_entity_poly.pdbx_strand_id
1 'polypeptide(L)'
;MGASLLQHEDVLKVQIFSGEAAPYSFSGMVKHTFLRRADYLNDLQIVLTDKNERKKSSHDIIAELRPVVLEFAKKHEVVSKVLEIPPGPPVLATMVAEIYGPSAEERQRVAEKVHEVFARESSVVDLDYSWREGRPRQVYAFDFGKAGWMGIQAQSLMAAGHGLFSES
;
A
#
# COMPACT_ATOMS: atom_id res chain seq x y z
N MET A 1 -3.91 13.68 5.97
CA MET A 1 -5.04 12.84 5.52
C MET A 1 -6.10 12.63 6.60
N GLY A 2 -5.80 11.98 7.74
CA GLY A 2 -6.82 11.68 8.77
C GLY A 2 -7.63 12.90 9.25
N ALA A 3 -6.97 14.02 9.52
CA ALA A 3 -7.65 15.27 9.91
C ALA A 3 -8.58 15.82 8.81
N SER A 4 -8.24 15.67 7.53
CA SER A 4 -9.08 16.09 6.41
C SER A 4 -10.33 15.23 6.29
N LEU A 5 -10.23 13.92 6.55
CA LEU A 5 -11.38 13.01 6.53
C LEU A 5 -12.36 13.28 7.67
N LEU A 6 -11.86 13.69 8.84
CA LEU A 6 -12.68 14.07 9.99
C LEU A 6 -13.50 15.36 9.79
N GLN A 7 -13.25 16.13 8.72
CA GLN A 7 -14.06 17.32 8.40
C GLN A 7 -15.43 16.96 7.82
N HIS A 8 -15.62 15.72 7.37
CA HIS A 8 -16.89 15.25 6.86
C HIS A 8 -17.84 14.93 8.01
N GLU A 9 -19.08 15.45 7.96
CA GLU A 9 -20.07 15.36 9.06
C GLU A 9 -20.40 13.91 9.48
N ASP A 10 -20.46 12.98 8.52
CA ASP A 10 -20.76 11.57 8.78
C ASP A 10 -19.54 10.72 9.20
N VAL A 11 -18.35 11.32 9.36
CA VAL A 11 -17.15 10.57 9.81
C VAL A 11 -17.00 10.71 11.32
N LEU A 12 -17.21 9.59 12.03
CA LEU A 12 -17.15 9.55 13.49
C LEU A 12 -15.71 9.45 14.01
N LYS A 13 -14.91 8.57 13.42
CA LYS A 13 -13.51 8.36 13.82
C LYS A 13 -12.67 7.82 12.68
N VAL A 14 -11.38 8.15 12.71
CA VAL A 14 -10.36 7.62 11.82
C VAL A 14 -9.26 6.99 12.66
N GLN A 15 -9.02 5.70 12.46
CA GLN A 15 -7.89 4.97 13.06
C GLN A 15 -6.83 4.74 11.99
N ILE A 16 -5.57 4.98 12.32
CA ILE A 16 -4.45 4.92 11.37
C ILE A 16 -3.46 3.87 11.87
N PHE A 17 -3.13 2.91 11.02
CA PHE A 17 -2.09 1.91 11.23
C PHE A 17 -0.98 2.19 10.24
N SER A 18 0.20 2.58 10.74
CA SER A 18 1.33 3.01 9.91
C SER A 18 2.50 2.07 10.13
N GLY A 19 3.04 1.48 9.06
CA GLY A 19 4.14 0.53 9.20
C GLY A 19 3.73 -0.90 9.60
N GLU A 20 2.52 -1.04 10.15
CA GLU A 20 1.98 -2.28 10.68
C GLU A 20 0.61 -2.63 10.08
N ALA A 21 0.19 -3.87 10.30
CA ALA A 21 -1.11 -4.35 9.88
C ALA A 21 -2.22 -3.82 10.79
N ALA A 22 -3.32 -3.39 10.18
CA ALA A 22 -4.58 -3.19 10.90
C ALA A 22 -5.10 -4.53 11.48
N PRO A 23 -5.97 -4.49 12.52
CA PRO A 23 -6.63 -5.67 13.05
C PRO A 23 -7.26 -6.52 11.94
N TYR A 24 -7.24 -7.84 12.14
CA TYR A 24 -7.81 -8.79 11.18
C TYR A 24 -9.25 -8.40 10.84
N SER A 25 -9.47 -8.13 9.55
CA SER A 25 -10.78 -7.93 8.97
C SER A 25 -10.94 -8.91 7.80
N PHE A 26 -12.18 -9.19 7.43
CA PHE A 26 -12.46 -10.07 6.31
C PHE A 26 -11.83 -9.57 5.00
N SER A 27 -11.95 -8.26 4.74
CA SER A 27 -11.25 -7.63 3.62
C SER A 27 -9.73 -7.78 3.72
N GLY A 28 -9.18 -7.58 4.92
CA GLY A 28 -7.74 -7.65 5.14
C GLY A 28 -7.17 -9.04 4.89
N MET A 29 -7.91 -10.10 5.20
CA MET A 29 -7.51 -11.48 4.87
C MET A 29 -7.34 -11.69 3.36
N VAL A 30 -8.13 -11.02 2.54
CA VAL A 30 -8.21 -11.36 1.11
C VAL A 30 -7.27 -10.52 0.27
N LYS A 31 -7.05 -9.28 0.71
CA LYS A 31 -6.01 -8.43 0.14
C LYS A 31 -4.66 -8.65 0.84
N HIS A 32 -4.56 -9.66 1.72
CA HIS A 32 -3.39 -9.97 2.53
C HIS A 32 -2.82 -8.75 3.27
N THR A 33 -3.66 -7.79 3.70
CA THR A 33 -3.19 -6.58 4.38
C THR A 33 -2.65 -6.88 5.78
N PHE A 34 -3.00 -8.03 6.36
CA PHE A 34 -2.39 -8.54 7.60
C PHE A 34 -0.90 -8.85 7.47
N LEU A 35 -0.37 -8.95 6.24
CA LEU A 35 1.07 -9.10 5.97
C LEU A 35 1.82 -7.77 5.88
N ARG A 36 1.14 -6.62 6.00
CA ARG A 36 1.79 -5.30 5.94
C ARG A 36 2.76 -5.16 7.12
N ARG A 37 4.05 -5.03 6.78
CA ARG A 37 5.17 -4.81 7.70
C ARG A 37 6.20 -3.90 7.05
N ALA A 38 5.76 -2.72 6.64
CA ALA A 38 6.64 -1.72 6.06
C ALA A 38 6.08 -0.33 6.31
N ASP A 39 6.94 0.59 6.74
CA ASP A 39 6.70 2.01 7.03
C ASP A 39 5.91 2.76 5.95
N TYR A 40 6.06 2.39 4.67
CA TYR A 40 5.32 2.98 3.56
C TYR A 40 3.91 2.41 3.35
N LEU A 41 3.56 1.31 4.03
CA LEU A 41 2.24 0.69 3.96
C LEU A 41 1.40 1.20 5.13
N ASN A 42 0.32 1.89 4.79
CA ASN A 42 -0.57 2.53 5.76
C ASN A 42 -2.01 2.05 5.53
N ASP A 43 -2.73 1.80 6.62
CA ASP A 43 -4.14 1.44 6.63
C ASP A 43 -4.93 2.48 7.44
N LEU A 44 -6.05 2.95 6.89
CA LEU A 44 -6.93 3.91 7.54
C LEU A 44 -8.30 3.28 7.66
N GLN A 45 -8.72 3.00 8.89
CA GLN A 45 -10.07 2.56 9.19
C GLN A 45 -10.94 3.76 9.55
N ILE A 46 -11.91 4.02 8.69
CA ILE A 46 -12.87 5.11 8.84
C ILE A 46 -14.17 4.50 9.36
N VAL A 47 -14.66 5.00 10.49
CA VAL A 47 -15.97 4.63 11.02
C VAL A 47 -16.92 5.78 10.79
N LEU A 48 -18.04 5.47 10.16
CA LEU A 48 -19.11 6.42 9.86
C LEU A 48 -20.12 6.46 11.01
N THR A 49 -20.93 7.52 11.06
CA THR A 49 -22.11 7.60 11.91
C THR A 49 -23.11 6.46 11.61
N ASP A 50 -23.93 6.10 12.60
CA ASP A 50 -24.87 4.97 12.47
C ASP A 50 -25.81 5.20 11.29
N LYS A 51 -26.15 4.12 10.55
CA LYS A 51 -26.97 4.26 9.35
C LYS A 51 -28.36 4.84 9.65
N ASN A 52 -28.89 4.63 10.85
CA ASN A 52 -30.19 5.17 11.27
C ASN A 52 -30.13 6.65 11.65
N GLU A 53 -28.94 7.17 11.94
CA GLU A 53 -28.71 8.57 12.31
C GLU A 53 -28.37 9.45 11.10
N ARG A 54 -28.17 8.84 9.92
CA ARG A 54 -27.80 9.54 8.67
C ARG A 54 -28.66 9.16 7.48
N LYS A 55 -28.97 10.16 6.65
CA LYS A 55 -29.75 9.97 5.42
C LYS A 55 -28.93 9.30 4.31
N LYS A 56 -27.68 9.74 4.13
CA LYS A 56 -26.78 9.24 3.08
C LYS A 56 -26.45 7.75 3.27
N SER A 57 -26.28 7.01 2.19
CA SER A 57 -25.78 5.63 2.26
C SER A 57 -24.26 5.62 2.54
N SER A 58 -23.70 4.48 2.94
CA SER A 58 -22.24 4.34 3.10
C SER A 58 -21.52 4.60 1.77
N HIS A 59 -22.11 4.11 0.68
CA HIS A 59 -21.62 4.32 -0.68
C HIS A 59 -21.53 5.80 -1.05
N ASP A 60 -22.57 6.59 -0.76
CA ASP A 60 -22.59 8.02 -1.08
C ASP A 60 -21.48 8.77 -0.32
N ILE A 61 -21.31 8.48 0.97
CA ILE A 61 -20.27 9.09 1.79
C ILE A 61 -18.88 8.71 1.28
N ILE A 62 -18.68 7.45 0.91
CA ILE A 62 -17.42 6.99 0.33
C ILE A 62 -17.16 7.72 -1.00
N ALA A 63 -18.17 7.94 -1.83
CA ALA A 63 -18.05 8.72 -3.06
C ALA A 63 -17.66 10.18 -2.78
N GLU A 64 -18.18 10.80 -1.72
CA GLU A 64 -17.82 12.16 -1.30
C GLU A 64 -16.39 12.26 -0.70
N LEU A 65 -15.92 11.22 -0.02
CA LEU A 65 -14.57 11.17 0.57
C LEU A 65 -13.47 10.87 -0.47
N ARG A 66 -13.81 10.16 -1.56
CA ARG A 66 -12.84 9.75 -2.60
C ARG A 66 -12.03 10.92 -3.19
N PRO A 67 -12.63 12.06 -3.59
CA PRO A 67 -11.87 13.22 -4.07
C PRO A 67 -10.80 13.69 -3.09
N VAL A 68 -11.12 13.76 -1.79
CA VAL A 68 -10.18 14.19 -0.74
C VAL A 68 -8.99 13.26 -0.64
N VAL A 69 -9.23 11.94 -0.71
CA VAL A 69 -8.18 10.92 -0.70
C VAL A 69 -7.31 11.01 -1.96
N LEU A 70 -7.93 11.17 -3.13
CA LEU A 70 -7.24 11.28 -4.42
C LEU A 70 -6.38 12.54 -4.53
N GLU A 71 -6.85 13.67 -4.02
CA GLU A 71 -6.08 14.92 -3.98
C GLU A 71 -4.84 14.76 -3.10
N PHE A 72 -5.02 14.17 -1.90
CA PHE A 72 -3.89 13.86 -1.03
C PHE A 72 -2.91 12.89 -1.69
N ALA A 73 -3.43 11.84 -2.35
CA ALA A 73 -2.63 10.84 -3.05
C ALA A 73 -1.77 11.44 -4.15
N LYS A 74 -2.36 12.30 -5.00
CA LYS A 74 -1.66 13.03 -6.06
C LYS A 74 -0.60 13.97 -5.50
N LYS A 75 -0.93 14.73 -4.45
CA LYS A 75 -0.02 15.70 -3.83
C LYS A 75 1.23 15.05 -3.22
N HIS A 76 1.08 13.83 -2.71
CA HIS A 76 2.14 13.12 -2.00
C HIS A 76 2.71 11.92 -2.77
N GLU A 77 2.32 11.75 -4.04
CA GLU A 77 2.77 10.65 -4.91
C GLU A 77 2.58 9.26 -4.27
N VAL A 78 1.48 9.09 -3.51
CA VAL A 78 1.13 7.83 -2.86
C VAL A 78 0.02 7.11 -3.60
N VAL A 79 0.10 5.78 -3.67
CA VAL A 79 -0.98 4.94 -4.19
C VAL A 79 -2.06 4.80 -3.12
N SER A 80 -3.28 5.22 -3.43
CA SER A 80 -4.44 5.11 -2.53
C SER A 80 -5.49 4.17 -3.08
N LYS A 81 -6.10 3.35 -2.21
CA LYS A 81 -7.28 2.52 -2.53
C LYS A 81 -8.35 2.74 -1.47
N VAL A 82 -9.56 3.08 -1.90
CA VAL A 82 -10.71 3.23 -1.00
C VAL A 82 -11.59 1.99 -1.13
N LEU A 83 -11.90 1.37 0.01
CA LEU A 83 -12.69 0.15 0.06
C LEU A 83 -13.91 0.34 0.95
N GLU A 84 -15.08 -0.01 0.43
CA GLU A 84 -16.27 -0.29 1.22
C GLU A 84 -16.26 -1.77 1.60
N ILE A 85 -16.59 -2.12 2.85
CA ILE A 85 -16.71 -3.53 3.25
C ILE A 85 -17.84 -4.14 2.41
N PRO A 86 -17.52 -5.07 1.47
CA PRO A 86 -18.55 -5.58 0.59
C PRO A 86 -19.45 -6.56 1.36
N PRO A 87 -20.75 -6.63 1.02
CA PRO A 87 -21.65 -7.66 1.55
C PRO A 87 -21.37 -9.07 0.97
N GLY A 88 -20.46 -9.20 0.00
CA GLY A 88 -20.18 -10.45 -0.73
C GLY A 88 -18.73 -10.93 -0.60
N PRO A 89 -18.40 -12.08 -1.23
CA PRO A 89 -17.07 -12.65 -1.17
C PRO A 89 -16.04 -11.68 -1.75
N PRO A 90 -14.85 -11.63 -1.16
CA PRO A 90 -13.88 -10.57 -1.36
C PRO A 90 -13.05 -10.82 -2.62
N VAL A 91 -12.80 -9.78 -3.40
CA VAL A 91 -12.06 -9.84 -4.67
C VAL A 91 -10.87 -8.87 -4.65
N LEU A 92 -9.79 -9.20 -5.37
CA LEU A 92 -8.58 -8.36 -5.46
C LEU A 92 -8.89 -7.01 -6.11
N ALA A 93 -9.59 -7.03 -7.23
CA ALA A 93 -10.13 -5.90 -7.97
C ALA A 93 -11.33 -6.40 -8.80
N THR A 94 -12.12 -5.48 -9.36
CA THR A 94 -13.21 -5.83 -10.30
C THR A 94 -12.66 -6.49 -11.57
N MET A 95 -11.47 -6.08 -12.01
CA MET A 95 -10.77 -6.63 -13.17
C MET A 95 -9.27 -6.64 -12.88
N VAL A 96 -8.57 -7.68 -13.36
CA VAL A 96 -7.12 -7.83 -13.23
C VAL A 96 -6.55 -8.16 -14.61
N ALA A 97 -5.50 -7.43 -15.01
CA ALA A 97 -4.72 -7.76 -16.20
C ALA A 97 -3.39 -8.38 -15.75
N GLU A 98 -3.19 -9.66 -16.04
CA GLU A 98 -1.94 -10.35 -15.75
C GLU A 98 -1.00 -10.28 -16.95
N ILE A 99 0.21 -9.76 -16.72
CA ILE A 99 1.20 -9.54 -17.77
C ILE A 99 2.35 -10.53 -17.60
N TYR A 100 2.53 -11.38 -18.61
CA TYR A 100 3.59 -12.38 -18.67
C TYR A 100 4.65 -11.98 -19.70
N GLY A 101 5.91 -12.29 -19.42
CA GLY A 101 7.04 -11.94 -20.28
C GLY A 101 8.36 -12.50 -19.76
N PRO A 102 9.36 -12.70 -20.64
CA PRO A 102 10.59 -13.41 -20.32
C PRO A 102 11.51 -12.65 -19.35
N SER A 103 11.43 -11.32 -19.33
CA SER A 103 12.20 -10.46 -18.40
C SER A 103 11.30 -9.50 -17.62
N ALA A 104 11.80 -8.99 -16.50
CA ALA A 104 11.10 -7.98 -15.71
C ALA A 104 10.88 -6.68 -16.49
N GLU A 105 11.90 -6.24 -17.23
CA GLU A 105 11.86 -5.04 -18.08
C GLU A 105 10.79 -5.14 -19.17
N GLU A 106 10.65 -6.32 -19.78
CA GLU A 106 9.63 -6.55 -20.80
C GLU A 106 8.22 -6.58 -20.22
N ARG A 107 8.03 -7.22 -19.06
CA ARG A 107 6.73 -7.18 -18.36
C ARG A 107 6.35 -5.76 -17.98
N GLN A 108 7.29 -4.97 -17.44
CA GLN A 108 7.03 -3.59 -17.05
C GLN A 108 6.63 -2.74 -18.26
N ARG A 109 7.39 -2.81 -19.36
CA ARG A 109 7.09 -2.05 -20.59
C ARG A 109 5.71 -2.35 -21.17
N VAL A 110 5.30 -3.62 -21.16
CA VAL A 110 3.97 -4.02 -21.63
C VAL A 110 2.90 -3.53 -20.66
N ALA A 111 3.14 -3.67 -19.36
CA ALA A 111 2.19 -3.27 -18.35
C ALA A 111 1.97 -1.74 -18.30
N GLU A 112 3.00 -0.94 -18.57
CA GLU A 112 2.88 0.52 -18.74
C GLU A 112 1.93 0.88 -19.90
N LYS A 113 2.07 0.22 -21.06
CA LYS A 113 1.16 0.42 -22.20
C LYS A 113 -0.28 0.04 -21.88
N VAL A 114 -0.48 -1.08 -21.17
CA VAL A 114 -1.81 -1.51 -20.74
C VAL A 114 -2.40 -0.51 -19.74
N HIS A 115 -1.58 0.00 -18.82
CA HIS A 115 -1.98 1.04 -17.88
C HIS A 115 -2.41 2.33 -18.61
N GLU A 116 -1.66 2.78 -19.61
CA GLU A 116 -2.04 3.95 -20.43
C GLU A 116 -3.40 3.78 -21.13
N VAL A 117 -3.69 2.58 -21.64
CA VAL A 117 -5.00 2.28 -22.25
C VAL A 117 -6.11 2.39 -21.23
N PHE A 118 -5.97 1.76 -20.06
CA PHE A 118 -6.99 1.82 -19.01
C PHE A 118 -7.16 3.22 -18.42
N ALA A 119 -6.08 4.00 -18.31
CA ALA A 119 -6.12 5.36 -17.79
C ALA A 119 -6.91 6.33 -18.68
N ARG A 120 -7.12 6.00 -19.97
CA ARG A 120 -7.91 6.82 -20.90
C ARG A 120 -9.42 6.56 -20.82
N GLU A 121 -9.82 5.44 -20.21
CA GLU A 121 -11.23 5.07 -20.12
C GLU A 121 -11.88 5.68 -18.88
N SER A 122 -12.88 6.54 -19.09
CA SER A 122 -13.53 7.30 -18.01
C SER A 122 -14.29 6.43 -17.00
N SER A 123 -14.63 5.19 -17.36
CA SER A 123 -15.29 4.22 -16.50
C SER A 123 -14.34 3.47 -15.57
N VAL A 124 -13.02 3.56 -15.79
CA VAL A 124 -12.02 2.88 -14.98
C VAL A 124 -11.64 3.76 -13.79
N VAL A 125 -11.86 3.24 -12.60
CA VAL A 125 -11.50 3.88 -11.33
C VAL A 125 -10.57 2.96 -10.53
N ASP A 126 -9.79 3.55 -9.61
CA ASP A 126 -8.84 2.84 -8.74
C ASP A 126 -7.80 1.97 -9.49
N LEU A 127 -7.28 2.48 -10.61
CA LEU A 127 -6.23 1.83 -11.40
C LEU A 127 -4.91 1.76 -10.60
N ASP A 128 -4.34 0.56 -10.48
CA ASP A 128 -3.10 0.29 -9.76
C ASP A 128 -2.35 -0.89 -10.38
N TYR A 129 -1.06 -1.00 -10.11
CA TYR A 129 -0.18 -2.08 -10.55
C TYR A 129 0.64 -2.65 -9.38
N SER A 130 1.11 -3.89 -9.54
CA SER A 130 1.81 -4.61 -8.46
C SER A 130 3.31 -4.39 -8.40
N TRP A 131 3.96 -3.96 -9.50
CA TRP A 131 5.39 -3.66 -9.45
C TRP A 131 5.62 -2.36 -8.69
N ARG A 132 6.62 -2.32 -7.84
CA ARG A 132 7.05 -1.10 -7.16
C ARG A 132 8.50 -0.85 -7.50
N GLU A 133 8.86 0.42 -7.65
CA GLU A 133 10.26 0.79 -7.63
C GLU A 133 10.85 0.33 -6.29
N GLY A 134 11.89 -0.49 -6.40
CA GLY A 134 12.63 -0.93 -5.22
C GLY A 134 13.21 0.30 -4.51
N ARG A 135 13.29 0.23 -3.18
CA ARG A 135 14.05 1.25 -2.45
C ARG A 135 15.53 1.13 -2.81
N PRO A 136 16.27 2.25 -2.90
CA PRO A 136 17.72 2.20 -3.02
C PRO A 136 18.29 1.31 -1.91
N ARG A 137 18.95 0.22 -2.29
CA ARG A 137 19.55 -0.71 -1.34
C ARG A 137 21.05 -0.52 -1.36
N GLN A 138 21.62 -0.11 -0.24
CA GLN A 138 23.07 -0.09 -0.09
C GLN A 138 23.55 -1.48 0.32
N VAL A 139 24.37 -2.10 -0.53
CA VAL A 139 24.94 -3.42 -0.29
C VAL A 139 26.39 -3.25 0.16
N TYR A 140 26.67 -3.64 1.39
CA TYR A 140 28.03 -3.72 1.91
C TYR A 140 28.57 -5.14 1.68
N ALA A 141 29.33 -5.32 0.60
CA ALA A 141 29.92 -6.61 0.29
C ALA A 141 31.02 -6.97 1.31
N PHE A 142 31.01 -8.22 1.78
CA PHE A 142 32.07 -8.72 2.67
C PHE A 142 33.29 -9.16 1.86
N ASP A 143 34.42 -8.50 2.08
CA ASP A 143 35.70 -8.90 1.49
C ASP A 143 36.36 -9.98 2.36
N PHE A 144 36.22 -11.23 1.91
CA PHE A 144 36.80 -12.40 2.60
C PHE A 144 38.33 -12.35 2.69
N GLY A 145 38.99 -11.78 1.69
CA GLY A 145 40.45 -11.69 1.67
C GLY A 145 40.94 -10.75 2.76
N LYS A 146 40.45 -9.51 2.74
CA LYS A 146 40.80 -8.49 3.73
C LYS A 146 40.39 -8.90 5.14
N ALA A 147 39.22 -9.53 5.30
CA ALA A 147 38.75 -10.02 6.58
C ALA A 147 39.64 -11.15 7.15
N GLY A 148 40.13 -12.04 6.29
CA GLY A 148 41.09 -13.08 6.68
C GLY A 148 42.39 -12.50 7.23
N TRP A 149 42.95 -11.47 6.58
CA TRP A 149 44.13 -10.75 7.08
C TRP A 149 43.89 -10.04 8.42
N MET A 150 42.66 -9.58 8.66
CA MET A 150 42.28 -8.85 9.88
C MET A 150 41.71 -9.77 10.98
N GLY A 151 41.58 -11.08 10.73
CA GLY A 151 40.98 -12.03 11.66
C GLY A 151 39.48 -11.81 11.93
N ILE A 152 38.78 -11.09 11.04
CA ILE A 152 37.37 -10.74 11.20
C ILE A 152 36.49 -11.82 10.57
N GLN A 153 35.50 -12.29 11.32
CA GLN A 153 34.52 -13.25 10.82
C GLN A 153 33.32 -12.54 10.19
N ALA A 154 32.75 -13.13 9.13
CA ALA A 154 31.54 -12.59 8.49
C ALA A 154 30.37 -12.42 9.47
N GLN A 155 30.29 -13.30 10.48
CA GLN A 155 29.28 -13.25 11.53
C GLN A 155 29.40 -11.99 12.41
N SER A 156 30.64 -11.50 12.64
CA SER A 156 30.87 -10.25 13.38
C SER A 156 30.35 -9.04 12.61
N LEU A 157 30.54 -9.00 11.28
CA LEU A 157 29.98 -7.94 10.44
C LEU A 157 28.45 -8.00 10.42
N MET A 158 27.86 -9.20 10.32
CA MET A 158 26.40 -9.36 10.36
C MET A 158 25.80 -8.89 11.69
N ALA A 159 26.42 -9.23 12.82
CA ALA A 159 25.98 -8.80 14.15
C ALA A 159 26.08 -7.28 14.32
N ALA A 160 27.21 -6.68 13.92
CA ALA A 160 27.40 -5.23 13.97
C ALA A 160 26.43 -4.49 13.03
N GLY A 161 26.23 -5.02 11.81
CA GLY A 161 25.28 -4.49 10.85
C GLY A 161 23.84 -4.54 11.38
N HIS A 162 23.46 -5.62 12.07
CA HIS A 162 22.13 -5.68 12.67
C HIS A 162 21.94 -4.59 13.71
N GLY A 163 22.92 -4.30 14.57
CA GLY A 163 22.81 -3.23 15.57
C GLY A 163 22.93 -1.80 15.00
N LEU A 164 23.67 -1.61 13.91
CA LEU A 164 23.84 -0.30 13.26
C LEU A 164 22.67 0.09 12.35
N PHE A 165 22.04 -0.91 11.72
CA PHE A 165 21.01 -0.70 10.70
C PHE A 165 19.63 -1.23 11.09
N SER A 166 19.44 -1.80 12.29
CA SER A 166 18.08 -2.06 12.79
C SER A 166 17.43 -0.74 13.16
N GLU A 167 16.28 -0.45 12.56
CA GLU A 167 15.34 0.50 13.15
C GLU A 167 14.83 -0.11 14.46
N SER A 168 15.04 0.62 15.57
CA SER A 168 14.56 0.30 16.92
C SER A 168 13.07 0.57 17.07
#